data_AF-A0AAT9PXH2-F1
#
_entry.id   AF-A0AAT9PXH2-F1
#
_cell.length_a   1.000
_cell.length_b   1.000
_cell.length_c   1.000
_cell.angle_alpha   90.00
_cell.angle_beta   90.00
_cell.angle_gamma   90.00
#
_symmetry.space_group_name_H-M   'P 1'
#
loop_
_entity.id
_entity.type
_entity.pdbx_description
1 polymer ?
#
loop_
_entity_poly.entity_id
_entity_poly.type
_entity_poly.pdbx_seq_one_letter_code
_entity_poly.pdbx_strand_id
1 'polypeptide(L)'
;MNTGLMQYQEKKRKESIEKVKWAIQTLKDLEGEGVIIRPEKIIEMTGLSKTAIYKPHLRTIWDQQWIGPVSHSDKMISKMQYNREIVELEKEVQRINKKLEKATTKMLNLQEKLELEISRSRVFINEYEEQKKENEKLLYKYLKLLRVLHVRGIEVNELLDDQVTK
;
A
#
# COMPACT_ATOMS: atom_id res chain seq x y z
N MET A 1 0.66 51.76 37.39
CA MET A 1 0.29 50.37 36.99
C MET A 1 1.12 49.38 37.82
N ASN A 2 0.51 48.33 38.35
CA ASN A 2 1.12 47.36 39.27
C ASN A 2 2.02 46.34 38.53
N THR A 3 3.11 46.83 37.93
CA THR A 3 4.04 46.00 37.12
C THR A 3 4.73 44.90 37.93
N GLY A 4 5.03 45.15 39.22
CA GLY A 4 5.64 44.16 40.11
C GLY A 4 4.73 42.95 40.40
N LEU A 5 3.42 43.19 40.59
CA LEU A 5 2.44 42.11 40.82
C LEU A 5 2.32 41.21 39.58
N MET A 6 2.32 41.82 38.39
CA MET A 6 2.24 41.10 37.11
C MET A 6 3.46 40.20 36.90
N GLN A 7 4.67 40.71 37.14
CA GLN A 7 5.90 39.92 37.04
C GLN A 7 5.93 38.76 38.05
N TYR A 8 5.47 39.00 39.29
CA TYR A 8 5.38 37.96 40.30
C TYR A 8 4.41 36.83 39.89
N GLN A 9 3.24 37.19 39.37
CA GLN A 9 2.26 36.22 38.88
C GLN A 9 2.79 35.42 37.68
N GLU A 10 3.52 36.06 36.78
CA GLU A 10 4.13 35.41 35.61
C GLU A 10 5.25 34.45 36.02
N LYS A 11 6.08 34.83 36.99
CA LYS A 11 7.09 33.94 37.58
C LYS A 11 6.46 32.70 38.20
N LYS A 12 5.40 32.88 39.02
CA LYS A 12 4.64 31.77 39.61
C LYS A 12 3.99 30.86 38.57
N ARG A 13 3.51 31.44 37.46
CA ARG A 13 2.98 30.68 36.32
C ARG A 13 4.06 29.79 35.69
N LYS A 14 5.25 30.35 35.42
CA LYS A 14 6.39 29.60 34.86
C LYS A 14 6.85 28.47 35.79
N GLU A 15 6.99 28.76 37.09
CA GLU A 15 7.33 27.75 38.11
C GLU A 15 6.32 26.58 38.10
N SER A 16 5.02 26.87 37.95
CA SER A 16 3.99 25.84 37.93
C SER A 16 4.04 25.00 36.64
N ILE A 17 4.33 25.63 35.50
CA ILE A 17 4.50 24.96 34.19
C ILE A 17 5.68 24.00 34.23
N GLU A 18 6.83 24.44 34.78
CA GLU A 18 8.02 23.62 34.90
C GLU A 18 7.79 22.38 35.77
N LYS A 19 7.12 22.55 36.92
CA LYS A 19 6.76 21.41 37.78
C LYS A 19 5.89 20.37 37.06
N VAL A 20 4.88 20.82 36.30
CA VAL A 20 4.01 19.91 35.55
C VAL A 20 4.77 19.21 34.44
N LYS A 21 5.62 19.93 33.67
CA LYS A 21 6.47 19.32 32.64
C LYS A 21 7.42 18.28 33.21
N TRP A 22 8.06 18.61 34.34
CA TRP A 22 8.94 17.68 35.04
C TRP A 22 8.19 16.42 35.46
N ALA A 23 7.02 16.56 36.11
CA ALA A 23 6.22 15.40 36.52
C ALA A 23 5.78 14.52 35.33
N ILE A 24 5.39 15.12 34.21
CA ILE A 24 5.07 14.39 32.97
C ILE A 24 6.28 13.61 32.46
N GLN A 25 7.44 14.24 32.42
CA GLN A 25 8.66 13.58 31.95
C GLN A 25 9.04 12.42 32.86
N THR A 26 9.04 12.63 34.18
CA THR A 26 9.35 11.58 35.15
C THR A 26 8.36 10.41 35.06
N LEU A 27 7.07 10.67 34.86
CA LEU A 27 6.08 9.60 34.66
C LEU A 27 6.34 8.79 33.39
N LYS A 28 6.77 9.45 32.30
CA LYS A 28 7.15 8.76 31.06
C LYS A 28 8.43 7.95 31.22
N ASP A 29 9.40 8.48 31.96
CA ASP A 29 10.68 7.79 32.21
C ASP A 29 10.48 6.55 33.09
N LEU A 30 9.51 6.57 34.01
CA LEU A 30 9.22 5.46 34.93
C LEU A 30 8.28 4.39 34.33
N GLU A 31 7.19 4.81 33.68
CA GLU A 31 6.11 3.91 33.25
C GLU A 31 6.13 3.63 31.73
N GLY A 32 6.95 4.35 30.96
CA GLY A 32 7.07 4.24 29.50
C GLY A 32 6.35 5.34 28.72
N GLU A 33 6.63 5.42 27.42
CA GLU A 33 6.25 6.57 26.58
C GLU A 33 4.75 6.64 26.24
N GLY A 34 4.03 5.51 26.35
CA GLY A 34 2.59 5.37 26.06
C GLY A 34 1.66 5.54 27.27
N VAL A 35 2.17 6.06 28.39
CA VAL A 35 1.42 6.12 29.65
C VAL A 35 0.34 7.19 29.62
N ILE A 36 -0.88 6.80 30.01
CA ILE A 36 -2.00 7.71 30.17
C ILE A 36 -1.76 8.54 31.44
N ILE A 37 -1.39 9.80 31.25
CA ILE A 37 -1.09 10.73 32.34
C ILE A 37 -2.40 11.15 33.01
N ARG A 38 -2.66 10.60 34.20
CA ARG A 38 -3.80 10.96 35.02
C ARG A 38 -3.51 12.19 35.89
N PRO A 39 -4.46 13.11 36.07
CA PRO A 39 -4.24 14.32 36.85
C PRO A 39 -3.86 14.01 38.31
N GLU A 40 -4.36 12.92 38.89
CA GLU A 40 -4.04 12.50 40.25
C GLU A 40 -2.53 12.29 40.45
N LYS A 41 -1.86 11.62 39.49
CA LYS A 41 -0.41 11.38 39.54
C LYS A 41 0.39 12.69 39.43
N ILE A 42 -0.09 13.63 38.62
CA ILE A 42 0.55 14.95 38.51
C ILE A 42 0.39 15.74 39.82
N ILE A 43 -0.77 15.68 40.47
CA ILE A 43 -1.01 16.33 41.78
C ILE A 43 -0.03 15.78 42.81
N GLU A 44 0.08 14.46 42.88
CA GLU A 44 0.95 13.77 43.85
C GLU A 44 2.43 14.14 43.64
N MET A 45 2.90 14.19 42.39
CA MET A 45 4.29 14.52 42.06
C MET A 45 4.62 16.01 42.19
N THR A 46 3.68 16.90 41.91
CA THR A 46 3.94 18.36 41.85
C THR A 46 3.56 19.12 43.11
N GLY A 47 2.71 18.54 43.96
CA GLY A 47 2.11 19.21 45.13
C GLY A 47 1.20 20.39 44.76
N LEU A 48 0.79 20.51 43.50
CA LEU A 48 -0.14 21.56 43.05
C LEU A 48 -1.56 21.20 43.45
N SER A 49 -2.38 22.22 43.76
CA SER A 49 -3.79 21.98 44.08
C SER A 49 -4.54 21.43 42.86
N LYS A 50 -5.59 20.63 43.12
CA LYS A 50 -6.50 20.13 42.08
C LYS A 50 -6.99 21.26 41.18
N THR A 51 -7.37 22.40 41.77
CA THR A 51 -7.85 23.59 41.04
C THR A 51 -6.77 24.27 40.20
N ALA A 52 -5.49 24.21 40.61
CA ALA A 52 -4.39 24.77 39.83
C ALA A 52 -4.17 23.98 38.54
N ILE A 53 -4.20 22.64 38.61
CA ILE A 53 -3.94 21.75 37.46
C ILE A 53 -4.98 21.90 36.33
N TYR A 54 -6.23 22.20 36.69
CA TYR A 54 -7.29 22.44 35.70
C TYR A 54 -7.30 23.85 35.10
N LYS A 55 -6.39 24.75 35.52
CA LYS A 55 -6.26 26.05 34.86
C LYS A 55 -5.78 25.87 33.42
N PRO A 56 -6.28 26.68 32.45
CA PRO A 56 -5.96 26.56 31.03
C PRO A 56 -4.48 26.32 30.71
N HIS A 57 -3.59 27.14 31.29
CA HIS A 57 -2.15 27.10 31.00
C HIS A 57 -1.43 25.84 31.50
N LEU A 58 -1.99 25.10 32.46
CA LEU A 58 -1.45 23.80 32.89
C LEU A 58 -2.20 22.65 32.21
N ARG A 59 -3.51 22.80 31.99
CA ARG A 59 -4.34 21.78 31.37
C ARG A 59 -3.91 21.42 29.95
N THR A 60 -3.54 22.42 29.13
CA THR A 60 -2.98 22.18 27.78
C THR A 60 -1.72 21.30 27.80
N ILE A 61 -1.00 21.21 28.93
CA ILE A 61 0.27 20.48 29.00
C ILE A 61 0.05 18.97 29.15
N TRP A 62 -0.94 18.55 29.94
CA TRP A 62 -1.16 17.15 30.25
C TRP A 62 -2.42 16.55 29.60
N ASP A 63 -3.43 17.37 29.30
CA ASP A 63 -4.69 16.95 28.69
C ASP A 63 -4.64 17.25 27.18
N GLN A 64 -4.09 16.31 26.40
CA GLN A 64 -3.94 16.46 24.94
C GLN A 64 -5.28 16.60 24.20
N GLN A 65 -6.38 16.14 24.81
CA GLN A 65 -7.72 16.22 24.24
C GLN A 65 -8.43 17.52 24.63
N TRP A 66 -7.84 18.34 25.51
CA TRP A 66 -8.45 19.58 25.94
C TRP A 66 -8.31 20.67 24.87
N ILE A 67 -9.44 21.04 24.30
CA ILE A 67 -9.57 22.19 23.42
C ILE A 67 -10.04 23.36 24.28
N GLY A 68 -9.16 24.36 24.47
CA GLY A 68 -9.52 25.56 25.20
C GLY A 68 -10.67 26.35 24.54
N PRO A 69 -11.20 27.39 25.20
CA PRO A 69 -12.18 28.28 24.58
C PRO A 69 -11.54 28.89 23.32
N VAL A 70 -12.05 28.47 22.16
CA VAL A 70 -11.50 28.83 20.85
C VAL A 70 -11.74 30.32 20.61
N SER A 71 -10.67 31.09 20.44
CA SER A 71 -10.76 32.46 19.90
C SER A 71 -11.45 32.41 18.54
N HIS A 72 -12.42 33.30 18.30
CA HIS A 72 -13.22 33.30 17.06
C HIS A 72 -12.36 33.40 15.78
N SER A 73 -11.15 33.97 15.87
CA SER A 73 -10.18 34.07 14.79
C SER A 73 -9.60 32.73 14.34
N ASP A 74 -9.29 31.83 15.28
CA ASP A 74 -8.53 30.60 15.00
C ASP A 74 -9.42 29.55 14.32
N LYS A 75 -10.72 29.60 14.59
CA LYS A 75 -11.74 28.73 13.97
C LYS A 75 -11.88 28.97 12.46
N MET A 76 -11.65 30.20 12.01
CA MET A 76 -11.84 30.59 10.61
C MET A 76 -10.62 30.21 9.75
N ILE A 77 -9.40 30.40 10.30
CA ILE A 77 -8.14 30.00 9.66
C ILE A 77 -8.07 28.47 9.51
N SER A 78 -8.40 27.73 10.58
CA SER A 78 -8.38 26.27 10.58
C SER A 78 -9.35 25.68 9.54
N LYS A 79 -10.57 26.21 9.44
CA LYS A 79 -11.55 25.75 8.43
C LYS A 79 -11.07 25.97 6.99
N MET A 80 -10.41 27.08 6.70
CA MET A 80 -9.85 27.32 5.36
C MET A 80 -8.73 26.33 5.02
N GLN A 81 -7.87 25.99 5.99
CA GLN A 81 -6.80 25.01 5.79
C GLN A 81 -7.36 23.61 5.55
N TYR A 82 -8.30 23.15 6.38
CA TYR A 82 -8.96 21.85 6.17
C TYR A 82 -9.69 21.78 4.83
N ASN A 83 -10.38 22.84 4.41
CA ASN A 83 -11.05 22.85 3.11
C ASN A 83 -10.06 22.75 1.93
N ARG A 84 -8.85 23.31 2.04
CA ARG A 84 -7.82 23.16 1.01
C ARG A 84 -7.28 21.74 0.96
N GLU A 85 -7.02 21.15 2.12
CA GLU A 85 -6.55 19.78 2.23
C GLU A 85 -7.58 18.78 1.69
N ILE A 86 -8.88 18.98 1.98
CA ILE A 86 -9.97 18.18 1.41
C ILE A 86 -9.96 18.25 -0.12
N VAL A 87 -9.83 19.44 -0.71
CA VAL A 87 -9.79 19.60 -2.17
C VAL A 87 -8.55 18.96 -2.81
N GLU A 88 -7.41 18.99 -2.12
CA GLU A 88 -6.19 18.31 -2.58
C GLU A 88 -6.34 16.78 -2.53
N LEU A 89 -6.87 16.26 -1.43
CA LEU A 89 -7.16 14.84 -1.25
C LEU A 89 -8.18 14.35 -2.29
N GLU A 90 -9.24 15.11 -2.56
CA GLU A 90 -10.23 14.77 -3.61
C GLU A 90 -9.58 14.69 -4.99
N LYS A 91 -8.69 15.63 -5.33
CA LYS A 91 -7.93 15.59 -6.60
C LYS A 91 -7.02 14.37 -6.66
N GLU A 92 -6.39 14.00 -5.56
CA GLU A 92 -5.54 12.82 -5.49
C GLU A 92 -6.34 11.53 -5.67
N VAL A 93 -7.47 11.40 -5.00
CA VAL A 93 -8.42 10.28 -5.18
C VAL A 93 -8.86 10.18 -6.64
N GLN A 94 -9.22 11.29 -7.28
CA GLN A 94 -9.58 11.28 -8.70
C GLN A 94 -8.43 10.82 -9.61
N ARG A 95 -7.19 11.23 -9.32
CA ARG A 95 -6.01 10.78 -10.09
C ARG A 95 -5.76 9.29 -9.91
N ILE A 96 -5.88 8.79 -8.68
CA ILE A 96 -5.70 7.38 -8.36
C ILE A 96 -6.79 6.55 -9.05
N ASN A 97 -8.05 6.96 -8.99
CA ASN A 97 -9.16 6.28 -9.66
C ASN A 97 -8.94 6.19 -11.18
N LYS A 98 -8.50 7.27 -11.83
CA LYS A 98 -8.16 7.24 -13.27
C LYS A 98 -7.00 6.30 -13.59
N LYS A 99 -5.99 6.19 -12.71
CA LYS A 99 -4.89 5.24 -12.89
C LYS A 99 -5.40 3.80 -12.73
N LEU A 100 -6.28 3.56 -11.76
CA LEU A 100 -6.89 2.27 -11.51
C LEU A 100 -7.71 1.81 -12.72
N GLU A 101 -8.59 2.66 -13.26
CA GLU A 101 -9.37 2.37 -14.48
C GLU A 101 -8.48 2.02 -15.69
N LYS A 102 -7.36 2.73 -15.86
CA LYS A 102 -6.40 2.42 -16.93
C LYS A 102 -5.69 1.08 -16.70
N ALA A 103 -5.45 0.70 -15.46
CA ALA A 103 -4.83 -0.59 -15.13
C ALA A 103 -5.83 -1.74 -15.34
N THR A 104 -7.08 -1.58 -14.90
CA THR A 104 -8.12 -2.61 -15.05
C THR A 104 -8.45 -2.88 -16.52
N THR A 105 -8.58 -1.83 -17.34
CA THR A 105 -8.80 -1.98 -18.79
C THR A 105 -7.63 -2.69 -19.49
N LYS A 106 -6.38 -2.37 -19.12
CA LYS A 106 -5.21 -3.08 -19.64
C LYS A 106 -5.20 -4.55 -19.22
N MET A 107 -5.54 -4.83 -17.96
CA MET A 107 -5.60 -6.19 -17.44
C MET A 107 -6.64 -7.03 -18.18
N LEU A 108 -7.86 -6.50 -18.39
CA LEU A 108 -8.91 -7.16 -19.16
C LEU A 108 -8.46 -7.46 -20.59
N ASN A 109 -7.88 -6.48 -21.29
CA ASN A 109 -7.39 -6.67 -22.65
C ASN A 109 -6.28 -7.73 -22.74
N LEU A 110 -5.41 -7.82 -21.73
CA LEU A 110 -4.36 -8.85 -21.68
C LEU A 110 -4.95 -10.23 -21.41
N GLN A 111 -5.97 -10.31 -20.56
CA GLN A 111 -6.66 -11.55 -20.25
C GLN A 111 -7.37 -12.11 -21.50
N GLU A 112 -8.09 -11.27 -22.25
CA GLU A 112 -8.72 -11.69 -23.51
C GLU A 112 -7.68 -12.19 -24.53
N LYS A 113 -6.54 -11.49 -24.66
CA LYS A 113 -5.44 -11.93 -25.54
C LYS A 113 -4.86 -13.27 -25.11
N LEU A 114 -4.72 -13.50 -23.81
CA LEU A 114 -4.22 -14.76 -23.27
C LEU A 114 -5.19 -15.91 -23.57
N GLU A 115 -6.50 -15.70 -23.37
CA GLU A 115 -7.52 -16.71 -23.67
C GLU A 115 -7.57 -17.07 -25.16
N LEU A 116 -7.43 -16.08 -26.05
CA LEU A 116 -7.31 -16.30 -27.48
C LEU A 116 -6.07 -17.12 -27.83
N GLU A 117 -4.92 -16.83 -27.23
CA GLU A 117 -3.68 -17.54 -27.52
C GLU A 117 -3.71 -18.99 -26.98
N ILE A 118 -4.30 -19.20 -25.81
CA ILE A 118 -4.56 -20.56 -25.27
C ILE A 118 -5.46 -21.35 -26.24
N SER A 119 -6.51 -20.72 -26.75
CA SER A 119 -7.43 -21.34 -27.71
C SER A 119 -6.72 -21.73 -29.00
N ARG A 120 -5.88 -20.83 -29.55
CA ARG A 120 -5.05 -21.09 -30.73
C ARG A 120 -4.06 -22.22 -30.49
N SER A 121 -3.33 -22.18 -29.37
CA SER A 121 -2.37 -23.21 -28.99
C SER A 121 -3.03 -24.59 -28.91
N ARG A 122 -4.24 -24.68 -28.36
CA ARG A 122 -5.00 -25.93 -28.31
C ARG A 122 -5.32 -26.47 -29.71
N VAL A 123 -5.74 -25.61 -30.64
CA VAL A 123 -5.98 -26.01 -32.03
C VAL A 123 -4.70 -26.51 -32.69
N PHE A 124 -3.59 -25.77 -32.55
CA PHE A 124 -2.29 -26.18 -33.09
C PHE A 124 -1.80 -27.51 -32.54
N ILE A 125 -1.99 -27.77 -31.24
CA ILE A 125 -1.64 -29.07 -30.64
C ILE A 125 -2.44 -30.19 -31.27
N ASN A 126 -3.75 -30.01 -31.44
CA ASN A 126 -4.60 -31.02 -32.06
C ASN A 126 -4.21 -31.29 -33.52
N GLU A 127 -4.00 -30.24 -34.31
CA GLU A 127 -3.54 -30.36 -35.71
C GLU A 127 -2.19 -31.09 -35.79
N TYR A 128 -1.26 -30.76 -34.91
CA TYR A 128 0.05 -31.41 -34.83
C TYR A 128 -0.07 -32.90 -34.50
N GLU A 129 -0.92 -33.25 -33.53
CA GLU A 129 -1.17 -34.65 -33.16
C GLU A 129 -1.82 -35.45 -34.30
N GLU A 130 -2.74 -34.84 -35.06
CA GLU A 130 -3.35 -35.46 -36.23
C GLU A 130 -2.32 -35.72 -37.32
N GLN A 131 -1.52 -34.71 -37.69
CA GLN A 131 -0.44 -34.87 -38.67
C GLN A 131 0.57 -35.93 -38.25
N LYS A 132 0.93 -35.98 -36.96
CA LYS A 132 1.83 -37.00 -36.43
C LYS A 132 1.26 -38.41 -36.65
N LYS A 133 -0.02 -38.63 -36.34
CA LYS A 133 -0.70 -39.93 -36.56
C LYS A 133 -0.77 -40.30 -38.03
N GLU A 134 -0.99 -39.33 -38.92
CA GLU A 134 -1.01 -39.57 -40.36
C GLU A 134 0.38 -39.95 -40.90
N ASN A 135 1.43 -39.25 -40.47
CA ASN A 135 2.81 -39.56 -40.82
C ASN A 135 3.23 -40.95 -40.32
N GLU A 136 2.85 -41.32 -39.10
CA GLU A 136 3.09 -42.68 -38.57
C GLU A 136 2.40 -43.76 -39.42
N LYS A 137 1.15 -43.53 -39.84
CA LYS A 137 0.43 -44.44 -40.75
C LYS A 137 1.11 -44.53 -42.12
N LEU A 138 1.57 -43.41 -42.67
CA LEU A 138 2.24 -43.36 -43.96
C LEU A 138 3.59 -44.09 -43.91
N LEU A 139 4.37 -43.87 -42.85
CA LEU A 139 5.63 -44.57 -42.60
C LEU A 139 5.41 -46.08 -42.53
N TYR A 140 4.39 -46.53 -41.80
CA TYR A 140 4.06 -47.95 -41.75
C TYR A 140 3.74 -48.54 -43.13
N LYS A 141 2.93 -47.83 -43.93
CA LYS A 141 2.62 -48.25 -45.30
C LYS A 141 3.87 -48.33 -46.18
N TYR A 142 4.75 -47.33 -46.07
CA TYR A 142 6.01 -47.29 -46.81
C TYR A 142 6.92 -48.47 -46.44
N LEU A 143 7.14 -48.71 -45.15
CA LEU A 143 7.93 -49.85 -44.66
C LEU A 143 7.36 -51.20 -45.12
N LYS A 144 6.03 -51.34 -45.11
CA LYS A 144 5.36 -52.55 -45.62
C LYS A 144 5.61 -52.75 -47.11
N LEU A 145 5.52 -51.68 -47.91
CA LEU A 145 5.79 -51.73 -49.34
C LEU A 145 7.26 -52.06 -49.62
N LEU A 146 8.18 -51.38 -48.94
CA LEU A 146 9.62 -51.61 -49.05
C LEU A 146 9.96 -53.08 -48.77
N ARG A 147 9.37 -53.68 -47.73
CA ARG A 147 9.54 -55.10 -47.43
C ARG A 147 9.06 -56.00 -48.58
N VAL A 148 7.92 -55.70 -49.19
CA VAL A 148 7.39 -56.49 -50.32
C VAL A 148 8.30 -56.38 -51.55
N LEU A 149 8.82 -55.18 -51.83
CA LEU A 149 9.76 -54.95 -52.95
C LEU A 149 11.09 -55.69 -52.73
N HIS A 150 11.62 -55.64 -51.50
CA HIS A 150 12.84 -56.34 -51.13
C HIS A 150 12.68 -57.87 -51.26
N VAL A 151 11.55 -58.44 -50.81
CA VAL A 151 11.26 -59.89 -51.02
C VAL A 151 11.21 -60.26 -52.51
N ARG A 152 10.88 -59.32 -53.39
CA ARG A 152 10.89 -59.52 -54.85
C ARG A 152 12.24 -59.21 -55.51
N GLY A 153 13.26 -58.87 -54.74
CA GLY A 153 14.61 -58.56 -55.25
C GLY A 153 14.72 -57.22 -55.97
N ILE A 154 13.79 -56.29 -55.73
CA ILE A 154 13.84 -54.94 -56.32
C ILE A 154 14.58 -54.03 -55.33
N GLU A 155 15.77 -53.55 -55.72
CA GLU A 155 16.52 -52.56 -54.96
C GLU A 155 15.89 -51.18 -55.13
N VAL A 156 15.59 -50.52 -54.02
CA VAL A 156 15.06 -49.15 -53.98
C VAL A 156 16.16 -48.27 -53.39
N ASN A 157 16.77 -47.44 -54.24
CA ASN A 157 17.69 -46.40 -53.77
C ASN A 157 16.85 -45.25 -53.17
N GLU A 158 17.07 -44.94 -51.90
CA GLU A 158 16.47 -43.75 -51.29
C GLU A 158 16.97 -42.50 -52.03
N LEU A 159 16.03 -41.67 -52.48
CA LEU A 159 16.35 -40.31 -52.91
C LEU A 159 16.76 -39.55 -51.64
N LEU A 160 18.07 -39.41 -51.41
CA LEU A 160 18.59 -38.50 -50.41
C LEU A 160 18.18 -37.08 -50.81
N ASP A 161 17.43 -36.41 -49.94
CA ASP A 161 17.01 -35.02 -50.15
C ASP A 161 18.25 -34.11 -50.23
N ASP A 162 18.71 -33.80 -51.43
CA ASP A 162 19.74 -32.79 -51.74
C ASP A 162 19.28 -31.34 -51.45
N GLN A 163 18.27 -31.13 -50.60
CA GLN A 163 17.66 -29.81 -50.37
C GLN A 163 17.38 -29.51 -48.89
N VAL A 164 18.37 -29.63 -48.02
CA VAL A 164 18.38 -28.91 -46.73
C VAL A 164 19.75 -28.27 -46.47
N THR A 165 20.24 -27.49 -47.43
CA THR A 165 21.24 -26.44 -47.16
C THR A 165 20.89 -25.22 -47.98
N LYS A 166 20.17 -24.27 -47.37
CA LYS A 166 20.21 -22.84 -47.67
C LYS A 166 19.57 -22.06 -46.54
#